data_AF-A0AAD6N819-F1
#
_entry.id   AF-A0AAD6N819-F1
#
_cell.length_a   1.000
_cell.length_b   1.000
_cell.length_c   1.000
_cell.angle_alpha   90.00
_cell.angle_beta   90.00
_cell.angle_gamma   90.00
#
_symmetry.space_group_name_H-M   'P 1'
#
loop_
_entity.id
_entity.type
_entity.pdbx_description
1 polymer ?
#
loop_
_entity_poly.entity_id
_entity_poly.type
_entity_poly.pdbx_seq_one_letter_code
_entity_poly.pdbx_strand_id
1 'polypeptide(L)'
;MMESIDEEFVHFRYGQGYFADTDAIREQWYPLLNGVAGITYLDHAGTTLRAKSFIESFLDAMYRADRRRATPSSPVLQCKPDEFDVVFVANTTAAIGESFRDDPRGFWYGYCVDSHTGVIGVWELTDMGCQCFDDTDVDAWICELGTAQPKIPKLFAFPAQPDMSGRRLPLQWCEQIRSATTTEGMYPPCLMPPRFYQPLLLT
;
A
#
# COMPACT_ATOMS: atom_id res chain seq x y z
N MET A 1 -64.94 13.31 2.29
CA MET A 1 -64.43 12.05 1.72
C MET A 1 -63.25 12.47 0.85
N MET A 2 -62.05 12.19 1.37
CA MET A 2 -60.68 12.31 0.84
C MET A 2 -60.40 13.29 -0.32
N GLU A 3 -59.72 14.39 -0.01
CA GLU A 3 -58.96 15.19 -0.98
C GLU A 3 -57.70 14.41 -1.39
N SER A 4 -57.43 14.39 -2.69
CA SER A 4 -56.25 13.79 -3.31
C SER A 4 -55.03 14.68 -3.06
N ILE A 5 -54.04 14.13 -2.34
CA ILE A 5 -52.72 14.75 -2.20
C ILE A 5 -51.88 14.20 -3.36
N ASP A 6 -51.57 15.06 -4.32
CA ASP A 6 -50.60 14.79 -5.36
C ASP A 6 -49.24 14.53 -4.70
N GLU A 7 -48.78 13.27 -4.76
CA GLU A 7 -47.41 12.88 -4.41
C GLU A 7 -46.46 13.41 -5.49
N GLU A 8 -46.16 14.70 -5.40
CA GLU A 8 -45.07 15.33 -6.13
C GLU A 8 -43.75 14.69 -5.64
N PHE A 9 -43.24 13.76 -6.44
CA PHE A 9 -41.95 13.08 -6.27
C PHE A 9 -40.85 14.13 -6.08
N VAL A 10 -40.52 14.40 -4.82
CA VAL A 10 -39.32 15.15 -4.46
C VAL A 10 -38.14 14.25 -4.77
N HIS A 11 -37.67 14.29 -6.02
CA HIS A 11 -36.39 13.73 -6.43
C HIS A 11 -35.31 14.54 -5.71
N PHE A 12 -35.02 14.14 -4.48
CA PHE A 12 -33.92 14.67 -3.69
C PHE A 12 -32.64 14.48 -4.52
N ARG A 13 -31.97 15.59 -4.84
CA ARG A 13 -30.72 15.59 -5.59
C ARG A 13 -29.59 15.05 -4.70
N TYR A 14 -29.58 13.74 -4.47
CA TYR A 14 -28.35 13.03 -4.09
C TYR A 14 -27.57 12.78 -5.38
N GLY A 15 -26.32 13.26 -5.48
CA GLY A 15 -25.40 12.77 -6.52
C GLY A 15 -24.67 13.77 -7.42
N GLN A 16 -24.71 15.09 -7.17
CA GLN A 16 -23.95 16.08 -7.99
C GLN A 16 -22.41 16.05 -7.79
N GLY A 17 -21.87 14.98 -7.18
CA GLY A 17 -20.43 14.79 -6.97
C GLY A 17 -19.96 13.34 -7.15
N TYR A 18 -20.85 12.41 -7.52
CA TYR A 18 -20.41 11.09 -7.97
C TYR A 18 -19.93 11.22 -9.42
N PHE A 19 -18.78 10.60 -9.72
CA PHE A 19 -18.34 10.40 -11.11
C PHE A 19 -19.50 9.81 -11.93
N ALA A 20 -19.58 10.24 -13.19
CA ALA A 20 -20.58 9.81 -14.15
C ALA A 20 -20.93 8.32 -13.99
N ASP A 21 -22.20 8.08 -13.71
CA ASP A 21 -22.91 6.80 -13.74
C ASP A 21 -22.11 5.59 -13.21
N THR A 22 -22.06 5.45 -11.88
CA THR A 22 -21.46 4.28 -11.22
C THR A 22 -22.09 2.97 -11.67
N ASP A 23 -23.36 2.99 -12.09
CA ASP A 23 -24.06 1.82 -12.61
C ASP A 23 -23.53 1.47 -14.01
N ALA A 24 -23.30 2.46 -14.87
CA ALA A 24 -22.59 2.25 -16.13
C ALA A 24 -21.16 1.73 -15.94
N ILE A 25 -20.42 2.24 -14.94
CA ILE A 25 -19.07 1.72 -14.63
C ILE A 25 -19.15 0.25 -14.19
N ARG A 26 -20.11 -0.09 -13.33
CA ARG A 26 -20.32 -1.47 -12.88
C ARG A 26 -20.69 -2.38 -14.05
N GLU A 27 -21.63 -1.96 -14.90
CA GLU A 27 -22.08 -2.72 -16.05
C GLU A 27 -20.95 -2.97 -17.06
N GLN A 28 -20.18 -1.92 -17.37
CA GLN A 28 -19.12 -2.00 -18.36
C GLN A 28 -17.88 -2.75 -17.86
N TRP A 29 -17.41 -2.43 -16.65
CA TRP A 29 -16.09 -2.87 -16.17
C TRP A 29 -16.14 -3.99 -15.15
N TYR A 30 -17.27 -4.19 -14.46
CA TYR A 30 -17.43 -5.19 -13.40
C TYR A 30 -18.67 -6.09 -13.59
N PRO A 31 -18.90 -6.67 -14.78
CA PRO A 31 -20.09 -7.47 -15.05
C PRO A 31 -20.21 -8.73 -14.16
N LEU A 32 -19.10 -9.18 -13.57
CA LEU A 32 -19.06 -10.27 -12.57
C LEU A 32 -19.98 -9.98 -11.37
N LEU A 33 -20.16 -8.71 -11.02
CA LEU A 33 -21.04 -8.27 -9.94
C LEU A 33 -22.53 -8.27 -10.35
N ASN A 34 -22.86 -8.47 -11.61
CA ASN A 34 -24.26 -8.48 -12.07
C ASN A 34 -24.87 -9.89 -12.06
N GLY A 35 -24.05 -10.94 -11.93
CA GLY A 35 -24.49 -12.34 -11.93
C GLY A 35 -25.19 -12.78 -10.64
N VAL A 36 -25.12 -11.99 -9.56
CA VAL A 36 -25.80 -12.24 -8.30
C VAL A 36 -26.64 -11.00 -7.97
N ALA A 37 -27.97 -11.13 -8.09
CA ALA A 37 -28.89 -10.04 -7.79
C ALA A 37 -28.67 -9.52 -6.37
N GLY A 38 -28.44 -8.21 -6.23
CA GLY A 38 -28.26 -7.56 -4.93
C GLY A 38 -26.87 -7.70 -4.30
N ILE A 39 -25.84 -8.16 -5.03
CA ILE A 39 -24.48 -8.26 -4.47
C ILE A 39 -23.82 -6.88 -4.32
N THR A 40 -23.39 -6.59 -3.09
CA THR A 40 -22.58 -5.43 -2.73
C THR A 40 -21.23 -5.92 -2.21
N TYR A 41 -20.16 -5.65 -2.95
CA TYR A 41 -18.80 -6.01 -2.56
C TYR A 41 -18.19 -4.88 -1.73
N LEU A 42 -17.88 -5.14 -0.47
CA LEU A 42 -17.31 -4.16 0.47
C LEU A 42 -15.94 -4.55 1.00
N ASP A 43 -15.36 -5.66 0.52
CA ASP A 43 -14.08 -6.20 1.00
C ASP A 43 -12.89 -5.71 0.17
N HIS A 44 -12.82 -4.40 -0.08
CA HIS A 44 -11.73 -3.79 -0.85
C HIS A 44 -10.39 -3.75 -0.10
N ALA A 45 -10.41 -3.99 1.22
CA ALA A 45 -9.20 -4.12 2.02
C ALA A 45 -8.52 -5.48 1.79
N GLY A 46 -9.30 -6.56 1.64
CA GLY A 46 -8.75 -7.88 1.32
C GLY A 46 -8.22 -7.97 -0.12
N THR A 47 -9.04 -7.57 -1.10
CA THR A 47 -8.60 -7.49 -2.49
C THR A 47 -9.51 -6.58 -3.31
N THR A 48 -8.99 -5.97 -4.37
CA THR A 48 -9.84 -5.24 -5.31
C THR A 48 -10.26 -6.14 -6.45
N LEU A 49 -11.53 -6.05 -6.83
CA LEU A 49 -12.02 -6.70 -8.04
C LEU A 49 -11.32 -6.10 -9.26
N ARG A 50 -10.95 -6.95 -10.20
CA ARG A 50 -10.29 -6.52 -11.43
C ARG A 50 -11.33 -6.16 -12.47
N ALA A 51 -11.12 -5.00 -13.10
CA ALA A 51 -11.92 -4.61 -14.25
C ALA A 51 -11.76 -5.65 -15.37
N LYS A 52 -12.84 -5.90 -16.11
CA LYS A 52 -12.87 -6.84 -17.24
C LYS A 52 -11.72 -6.60 -18.23
N SER A 53 -11.49 -5.34 -18.60
CA SER A 53 -10.42 -4.95 -19.52
C SER A 53 -9.01 -5.26 -19.01
N PHE A 54 -8.79 -5.18 -17.70
CA PHE A 54 -7.51 -5.53 -17.10
C PHE A 54 -7.26 -7.03 -17.27
N ILE A 55 -8.26 -7.86 -17.00
CA ILE A 55 -8.17 -9.32 -17.19
C ILE A 55 -7.94 -9.64 -18.66
N GLU A 56 -8.71 -9.04 -19.57
CA GLU A 56 -8.59 -9.27 -21.02
C GLU A 56 -7.22 -8.86 -21.55
N SER A 57 -6.72 -7.67 -21.18
CA SER A 57 -5.39 -7.21 -21.60
C SER A 57 -4.26 -8.04 -21.01
N PHE A 58 -4.39 -8.50 -19.76
CA PHE A 58 -3.43 -9.39 -19.14
C PHE A 58 -3.37 -10.76 -19.83
N LEU A 59 -4.53 -11.37 -20.12
CA LEU A 59 -4.59 -12.63 -20.86
C LEU A 59 -3.98 -12.47 -22.25
N ASP A 60 -4.32 -11.41 -22.97
CA ASP A 60 -3.76 -11.11 -24.29
C ASP A 60 -2.24 -10.94 -24.24
N ALA A 61 -1.72 -10.26 -23.22
CA ALA A 61 -0.29 -10.14 -22.98
C ALA A 61 0.36 -11.51 -22.68
N MET A 62 -0.26 -12.36 -21.85
CA MET A 62 0.23 -13.72 -21.58
C MET A 62 0.29 -14.58 -22.84
N TYR A 63 -0.76 -14.54 -23.67
CA TYR A 63 -0.80 -15.30 -24.92
C TYR A 63 0.22 -14.81 -25.95
N ARG A 64 0.56 -13.53 -25.94
CA ARG A 64 1.52 -12.90 -26.86
C ARG A 64 2.96 -12.86 -26.36
N ALA A 65 3.19 -13.19 -25.09
CA ALA A 65 4.52 -13.13 -24.48
C ALA A 65 5.44 -14.22 -25.04
N ASP A 66 6.17 -13.90 -26.11
CA ASP A 66 7.50 -14.48 -26.34
C ASP A 66 8.41 -14.00 -25.19
N ARG A 67 9.30 -14.86 -24.69
CA ARG A 67 10.03 -14.77 -23.38
C ARG A 67 10.99 -13.58 -23.20
N ARG A 68 10.71 -12.42 -23.78
CA ARG A 68 11.53 -11.22 -23.66
C ARG A 68 11.08 -10.43 -22.44
N ARG A 69 12.08 -10.13 -21.60
CA ARG A 69 12.01 -9.28 -20.41
C ARG A 69 11.37 -7.95 -20.80
N ALA A 70 10.07 -7.80 -20.57
CA ALA A 70 9.42 -6.50 -20.65
C ALA A 70 10.11 -5.60 -19.61
N THR A 71 10.52 -4.41 -20.02
CA THR A 71 10.88 -3.33 -19.10
C THR A 71 9.59 -2.58 -18.78
N PRO A 72 8.91 -2.87 -17.67
CA PRO A 72 7.77 -2.06 -17.26
C PRO A 72 8.25 -0.66 -16.88
N SER A 73 8.06 0.30 -17.78
CA SER A 73 7.99 1.70 -17.37
C SER A 73 6.70 1.84 -16.55
N SER A 74 6.80 2.06 -15.23
CA SER A 74 5.63 2.35 -14.41
C SER A 74 5.48 3.87 -14.29
N PRO A 75 4.64 4.53 -15.11
CA PRO A 75 4.30 5.95 -14.92
C PRO A 75 3.47 6.17 -13.64
N VAL A 76 3.11 5.11 -12.92
CA VAL A 76 2.24 5.16 -11.76
C VAL A 76 3.00 5.59 -10.49
N LEU A 77 4.29 5.28 -10.41
CA LEU A 77 5.16 5.79 -9.36
C LEU A 77 5.73 7.13 -9.81
N GLN A 78 5.31 8.22 -9.17
CA GLN A 78 5.87 9.57 -9.37
C GLN A 78 7.25 9.70 -8.70
N CYS A 79 8.15 8.77 -8.99
CA CYS A 79 9.52 8.73 -8.49
C CYS A 79 10.45 9.31 -9.55
N LYS A 80 11.50 10.02 -9.11
CA LYS A 80 12.55 10.48 -10.01
C LYS A 80 13.44 9.29 -10.40
N PRO A 81 13.61 8.99 -11.70
CA PRO A 81 14.40 7.84 -12.15
C PRO A 81 15.87 7.90 -11.70
N ASP A 82 16.41 9.11 -11.52
CA ASP A 82 17.82 9.29 -11.11
C ASP A 82 18.05 9.04 -9.61
N GLU A 83 16.97 8.98 -8.81
CA GLU A 83 17.03 8.78 -7.37
C GLU A 83 16.56 7.38 -6.95
N PHE A 84 15.78 6.68 -7.79
CA PHE A 84 15.10 5.44 -7.41
C PHE A 84 15.09 4.40 -8.53
N ASP A 85 15.40 3.16 -8.15
CA ASP A 85 15.15 1.96 -8.95
C ASP A 85 13.77 1.35 -8.63
N VAL A 86 13.13 0.76 -9.63
CA VAL A 86 11.85 0.04 -9.46
C VAL A 86 12.09 -1.47 -9.60
N VAL A 87 11.90 -2.19 -8.50
CA VAL A 87 12.01 -3.65 -8.45
C VAL A 87 10.62 -4.27 -8.26
N PHE A 88 10.26 -5.20 -9.15
CA PHE A 88 9.01 -5.94 -9.05
C PHE A 88 9.20 -7.16 -8.16
N VAL A 89 8.34 -7.29 -7.16
CA VAL A 89 8.32 -8.38 -6.18
C VAL A 89 6.91 -8.96 -6.07
N ALA A 90 6.80 -10.18 -5.54
CA ALA A 90 5.52 -10.88 -5.46
C ALA A 90 4.48 -10.14 -4.59
N ASN A 91 4.92 -9.54 -3.48
CA ASN A 91 4.09 -8.77 -2.56
C ASN A 91 4.96 -7.89 -1.64
N THR A 92 4.31 -7.08 -0.80
CA THR A 92 4.98 -6.21 0.18
C THR A 92 5.87 -7.01 1.13
N THR A 93 5.39 -8.14 1.67
CA THR A 93 6.18 -8.98 2.60
C THR A 93 7.51 -9.44 1.99
N ALA A 94 7.50 -9.89 0.74
CA ALA A 94 8.72 -10.25 0.01
C ALA A 94 9.63 -9.04 -0.20
N ALA A 95 9.06 -7.86 -0.49
CA ALA A 95 9.82 -6.62 -0.60
C ALA A 95 10.63 -6.34 0.68
N ILE A 96 9.97 -6.42 1.84
CA ILE A 96 10.61 -6.13 3.13
C ILE A 96 11.60 -7.24 3.52
N GLY A 97 11.14 -8.50 3.48
CA GLY A 97 11.89 -9.64 3.99
C GLY A 97 13.18 -9.95 3.21
N GLU A 98 13.19 -9.73 1.88
CA GLU A 98 14.39 -9.98 1.07
C GLU A 98 15.37 -8.80 1.06
N SER A 99 14.96 -7.60 1.52
CA SER A 99 15.82 -6.40 1.44
C SER A 99 17.05 -6.45 2.36
N PHE A 100 16.97 -7.15 3.49
CA PHE A 100 18.03 -7.18 4.52
C PHE A 100 18.49 -8.59 4.90
N ARG A 101 18.00 -9.62 4.20
CA ARG A 101 18.31 -11.01 4.50
C ARG A 101 19.80 -11.35 4.34
N ASP A 102 20.48 -10.71 3.40
CA ASP A 102 21.86 -11.05 3.04
C ASP A 102 22.94 -10.29 3.84
N ASP A 103 22.57 -9.41 4.79
CA ASP A 103 23.57 -8.79 5.66
C ASP A 103 24.01 -9.78 6.74
N PRO A 104 25.29 -10.21 6.78
CA PRO A 104 25.77 -11.20 7.75
C PRO A 104 25.70 -10.74 9.21
N ARG A 105 25.44 -9.44 9.46
CA ARG A 105 25.23 -8.88 10.81
C ARG A 105 23.78 -8.96 11.26
N GLY A 106 22.87 -9.37 10.36
CA GLY A 106 21.43 -9.25 10.55
C GLY A 106 20.99 -7.79 10.63
N PHE A 107 19.73 -7.60 11.01
CA PHE A 107 19.13 -6.27 11.16
C PHE A 107 18.17 -6.22 12.34
N TRP A 108 17.99 -5.01 12.88
CA TRP A 108 16.94 -4.71 13.84
C TRP A 108 15.68 -4.26 13.10
N TYR A 109 14.51 -4.63 13.61
CA TYR A 109 13.24 -4.35 12.94
C TYR A 109 12.20 -3.67 13.83
N GLY A 110 11.75 -2.50 13.42
CA GLY A 110 10.64 -1.79 14.02
C GLY A 110 9.40 -1.85 13.13
N TYR A 111 8.22 -2.07 13.71
CA TYR A 111 6.96 -2.01 12.98
C TYR A 111 5.85 -1.35 13.81
N CYS A 112 4.90 -0.69 13.16
CA CYS A 112 3.73 -0.14 13.85
C CYS A 112 2.72 -1.23 14.22
N VAL A 113 2.03 -1.09 15.35
CA VAL A 113 1.01 -2.02 15.86
C VAL A 113 -0.10 -2.33 14.85
N ASP A 114 -0.43 -1.36 13.99
CA ASP A 114 -1.47 -1.47 12.97
C ASP A 114 -0.95 -2.02 11.62
N SER A 115 0.27 -2.55 11.58
CA SER A 115 0.84 -3.08 10.34
C SER A 115 0.09 -4.35 9.91
N HIS A 116 -0.06 -4.54 8.59
CA HIS A 116 -0.61 -5.78 8.04
C HIS A 116 0.18 -7.00 8.55
N THR A 117 -0.49 -8.14 8.77
CA THR A 117 0.12 -9.34 9.38
C THR A 117 1.36 -9.82 8.63
N GLY A 118 1.39 -9.67 7.31
CA GLY A 118 2.56 -9.97 6.48
C GLY A 118 3.78 -9.07 6.74
N VAL A 119 3.59 -7.85 7.26
CA VAL A 119 4.67 -6.95 7.70
C VAL A 119 5.14 -7.35 9.09
N ILE A 120 4.21 -7.73 9.98
CA ILE A 120 4.54 -8.25 11.30
C ILE A 120 5.40 -9.50 11.17
N GLY A 121 5.02 -10.44 10.31
CA GLY A 121 5.74 -11.71 10.08
C GLY A 121 7.21 -11.59 9.67
N VAL A 122 7.66 -10.42 9.20
CA VAL A 122 9.08 -10.16 8.88
C VAL A 122 9.98 -10.20 10.13
N TRP A 123 9.42 -9.98 11.33
CA TRP A 123 10.17 -10.07 12.59
C TRP A 123 10.90 -11.40 12.79
N GLU A 124 10.40 -12.51 12.22
CA GLU A 124 11.04 -13.83 12.28
C GLU A 124 12.39 -13.88 11.56
N LEU A 125 12.65 -12.92 10.67
CA LEU A 125 13.90 -12.82 9.89
C LEU A 125 14.96 -11.96 10.58
N THR A 126 14.75 -11.55 11.83
CA THR A 126 15.57 -10.54 12.51
C THR A 126 16.48 -11.15 13.56
N ASP A 127 17.79 -10.91 13.44
CA ASP A 127 18.79 -11.42 14.40
C ASP A 127 19.09 -10.43 15.53
N MET A 128 18.86 -9.14 15.29
CA MET A 128 19.25 -8.06 16.22
C MET A 128 18.08 -7.54 17.07
N GLY A 129 16.95 -8.26 17.05
CA GLY A 129 15.74 -7.94 17.80
C GLY A 129 14.73 -7.10 17.02
N CYS A 130 13.52 -7.01 17.59
CA CYS A 130 12.41 -6.28 17.00
C CYS A 130 11.64 -5.46 18.04
N GLN A 131 10.95 -4.41 17.59
CA GLN A 131 10.09 -3.58 18.44
C GLN A 131 8.77 -3.25 17.71
N CYS A 132 7.66 -3.39 18.44
CA CYS A 132 6.35 -2.91 18.03
C CYS A 132 6.16 -1.48 18.56
N PHE A 133 5.70 -0.57 17.71
CA PHE A 133 5.50 0.84 18.02
C PHE A 133 4.02 1.22 17.96
N ASP A 134 3.57 2.00 18.94
CA ASP A 134 2.42 2.89 18.74
C ASP A 134 2.85 4.23 18.14
N ASP A 135 1.90 5.10 17.79
CA ASP A 135 2.20 6.37 17.12
C ASP A 135 3.08 7.30 17.97
N THR A 136 2.91 7.29 19.30
CA THR A 136 3.66 8.16 20.22
C THR A 136 5.07 7.65 20.46
N ASP A 137 5.26 6.34 20.45
CA ASP A 137 6.55 5.69 20.61
C ASP A 137 7.50 5.99 19.44
N VAL A 138 6.96 6.17 18.22
CA VAL A 138 7.76 6.43 17.02
C VAL A 138 8.52 7.74 17.14
N ASP A 139 7.84 8.83 17.52
CA ASP A 139 8.47 10.15 17.60
C ASP A 139 9.59 10.17 18.67
N ALA A 140 9.35 9.54 19.82
CA ALA A 140 10.35 9.39 20.88
C ALA A 140 11.56 8.58 20.39
N TRP A 141 11.31 7.45 19.72
CA TRP A 141 12.36 6.61 19.15
C TRP A 141 13.20 7.33 18.09
N ILE A 142 12.56 8.12 17.22
CA ILE A 142 13.27 8.93 16.22
C ILE A 142 14.24 9.91 16.89
N CYS A 143 13.85 10.51 18.03
CA CYS A 143 14.73 11.41 18.78
C CYS A 143 15.97 10.68 19.35
N GLU A 144 15.84 9.40 19.69
CA GLU A 144 16.93 8.58 20.22
C GLU A 144 17.90 8.09 19.14
N LEU A 145 17.51 8.07 17.86
CA LEU A 145 18.36 7.62 16.75
C LEU A 145 19.66 8.43 16.60
N GLY A 146 19.65 9.71 17.00
CA GLY A 146 20.83 10.58 16.96
C GLY A 146 21.88 10.31 18.06
N THR A 147 21.61 9.40 18.99
CA THR A 147 22.57 8.99 20.02
C THR A 147 23.59 8.00 19.44
N ALA A 148 24.80 7.93 20.01
CA ALA A 148 25.89 7.06 19.56
C ALA A 148 25.54 5.57 19.76
N GLN A 149 24.68 5.03 18.90
CA GLN A 149 24.26 3.64 18.89
C GLN A 149 25.21 2.79 18.04
N PRO A 150 25.33 1.48 18.33
CA PRO A 150 26.07 0.57 17.48
C PRO A 150 25.58 0.64 16.02
N LYS A 151 26.51 0.54 15.06
CA LYS A 151 26.26 0.58 13.61
C LYS A 151 25.60 -0.70 13.10
N ILE A 152 24.42 -1.02 13.64
CA ILE A 152 23.55 -2.10 13.17
C ILE A 152 22.57 -1.57 12.12
N PRO A 153 22.31 -2.33 11.04
CA PRO A 153 21.21 -2.03 10.14
C PRO A 153 19.87 -2.01 10.89
N LYS A 154 19.08 -0.96 10.68
CA LYS A 154 17.75 -0.79 11.29
C LYS A 154 16.71 -0.57 10.22
N LEU A 155 15.67 -1.39 10.21
CA LEU A 155 14.53 -1.25 9.31
C LEU A 155 13.30 -0.86 10.13
N PHE A 156 12.62 0.21 9.71
CA PHE A 156 11.33 0.60 10.27
C PHE A 156 10.25 0.54 9.19
N ALA A 157 9.20 -0.23 9.43
CA ALA A 157 8.09 -0.43 8.52
C ALA A 157 6.78 0.10 9.13
N PHE A 158 6.09 0.96 8.40
CA PHE A 158 4.77 1.47 8.81
C PHE A 158 3.86 1.62 7.59
N PRO A 159 2.57 1.31 7.72
CA PRO A 159 1.62 1.48 6.62
C PRO A 159 1.32 2.97 6.42
N ALA A 160 1.23 3.42 5.16
CA ALA A 160 0.69 4.76 4.87
C ALA A 160 -0.75 4.89 5.41
N GLN A 161 -1.49 3.79 5.31
CA GLN A 161 -2.86 3.63 5.78
C GLN A 161 -3.08 2.17 6.20
N PRO A 162 -3.36 1.86 7.48
CA PRO A 162 -3.70 0.51 7.90
C PRO A 162 -5.05 0.03 7.34
N ASP A 163 -5.13 -1.27 7.05
CA ASP A 163 -6.33 -1.89 6.47
C ASP A 163 -7.55 -1.83 7.42
N MET A 164 -7.31 -1.93 8.74
CA MET A 164 -8.38 -1.99 9.75
C MET A 164 -8.88 -0.63 10.21
N SER A 165 -7.97 0.33 10.44
CA SER A 165 -8.35 1.64 10.97
C SER A 165 -8.57 2.69 9.87
N GLY A 166 -7.99 2.49 8.68
CA GLY A 166 -8.04 3.46 7.60
C GLY A 166 -7.40 4.82 7.92
N ARG A 167 -6.76 4.98 9.09
CA ARG A 167 -6.09 6.22 9.49
C ARG A 167 -4.84 6.44 8.64
N ARG A 168 -4.42 7.68 8.46
CA ARG A 168 -3.17 7.99 7.74
C ARG A 168 -2.06 8.25 8.74
N LEU A 169 -0.98 7.47 8.64
CA LEU A 169 0.19 7.66 9.50
C LEU A 169 1.08 8.80 8.98
N PRO A 170 1.86 9.47 9.85
CA PRO A 170 2.68 10.61 9.45
C PRO A 170 3.80 10.22 8.48
N LEU A 171 3.69 10.64 7.21
CA LEU A 171 4.74 10.42 6.20
C LEU A 171 6.05 11.18 6.52
N GLN A 172 5.98 12.19 7.40
CA GLN A 172 7.14 12.96 7.87
C GLN A 172 8.16 12.11 8.63
N TRP A 173 7.74 10.97 9.20
CA TRP A 173 8.64 10.04 9.89
C TRP A 173 9.80 9.61 9.00
N CYS A 174 9.55 9.40 7.71
CA CYS A 174 10.63 9.08 6.77
C CYS A 174 11.69 10.18 6.73
N GLU A 175 11.30 11.44 6.62
CA GLU A 175 12.24 12.56 6.56
C GLU A 175 12.99 12.74 7.88
N GLN A 176 12.30 12.59 9.01
CA GLN A 176 12.89 12.72 10.34
C GLN A 176 13.91 11.60 10.63
N ILE A 177 13.60 10.35 10.28
CA ILE A 177 14.53 9.22 10.43
C ILE A 177 15.78 9.45 9.57
N ARG A 178 15.62 9.87 8.31
CA ARG A 178 16.75 10.19 7.43
C ARG A 178 17.63 11.30 8.03
N SER A 179 17.00 12.36 8.53
CA SER A 179 17.71 13.48 9.15
C SER A 179 18.47 13.08 10.41
N ALA A 180 17.89 12.21 11.25
CA ALA A 180 18.51 11.74 12.48
C ALA A 180 19.68 10.76 12.25
N THR A 181 19.74 10.11 11.08
CA THR A 181 20.74 9.08 10.76
C THR A 181 21.86 9.57 9.83
N THR A 182 21.77 10.80 9.31
CA THR A 182 22.77 11.39 8.42
C THR A 182 23.98 11.89 9.21
N THR A 183 24.76 10.94 9.74
CA THR A 183 26.12 11.15 10.24
C THR A 183 27.04 10.22 9.44
N GLU A 184 27.66 10.77 8.39
CA GLU A 184 28.62 10.16 7.45
C GLU A 184 28.35 8.72 6.94
N GLY A 185 27.78 8.65 5.73
CA GLY A 185 28.05 7.54 4.80
C GLY A 185 27.10 6.36 4.76
N MET A 186 25.91 6.44 5.39
CA MET A 186 24.94 5.34 5.36
C MET A 186 23.61 5.79 4.76
N TYR A 187 23.15 5.10 3.71
CA TYR A 187 21.79 5.26 3.20
C TYR A 187 20.81 4.74 4.25
N PRO A 188 19.86 5.55 4.72
CA PRO A 188 18.89 5.12 5.72
C PRO A 188 17.96 4.06 5.11
N PRO A 189 17.76 2.90 5.77
CA PRO A 189 16.89 1.85 5.25
C PRO A 189 15.45 2.17 5.66
N CYS A 190 14.89 3.22 5.07
CA CYS A 190 13.46 3.49 5.15
C CYS A 190 12.80 2.97 3.88
N LEU A 191 12.01 1.90 3.99
CA LEU A 191 11.00 1.62 2.99
C LEU A 191 9.97 2.74 3.06
N MET A 192 10.01 3.64 2.09
CA MET A 192 9.06 4.74 2.02
C MET A 192 7.64 4.18 1.92
N PRO A 193 6.67 4.71 2.69
CA PRO A 193 5.27 4.46 2.42
C PRO A 193 4.97 4.98 1.02
N PRO A 194 4.53 4.13 0.07
CA PRO A 194 4.10 4.63 -1.22
C PRO A 194 2.90 5.55 -0.98
N ARG A 195 3.02 6.81 -1.42
CA ARG A 195 1.85 7.68 -1.54
C ARG A 195 0.91 7.02 -2.54
N PHE A 196 -0.23 6.55 -2.02
CA PHE A 196 -1.29 5.84 -2.72
C PHE A 196 -0.88 4.48 -3.29
N TYR A 197 -1.09 3.40 -2.54
CA TYR A 197 -1.46 2.12 -3.14
C TYR A 197 -2.39 1.32 -2.20
N GLN A 198 -3.62 1.10 -2.65
CA GLN A 198 -4.20 -0.25 -2.53
C GLN A 198 -3.29 -1.18 -3.34
N PRO A 199 -2.96 -2.39 -2.86
CA PRO A 199 -2.06 -3.27 -3.58
C PRO A 199 -2.67 -3.67 -4.92
N LEU A 200 -2.13 -3.10 -5.99
CA LEU A 200 -2.23 -3.68 -7.33
C LEU A 200 -1.34 -4.92 -7.31
N LEU A 201 -1.89 -6.04 -6.81
CA LEU A 201 -1.33 -7.37 -7.07
C LEU A 201 -1.33 -7.55 -8.59
N LEU A 202 -0.20 -7.38 -9.24
CA LEU A 202 0.02 -7.89 -10.58
C LEU A 202 0.44 -9.35 -10.40
N THR A 203 -0.55 -10.23 -10.42
CA THR A 203 -0.39 -11.64 -10.77
C THR A 203 -1.32 -11.95 -11.92
#